data_AF-A0A2S9BEL7-F1
#
_entry.id   AF-A0A2S9BEL7-F1
#
_cell.length_a   1.000
_cell.length_b   1.000
_cell.length_c   1.000
_cell.angle_alpha   90.00
_cell.angle_beta   90.00
_cell.angle_gamma   90.00
#
_symmetry.space_group_name_H-M   'P 1'
#
loop_
_entity.id
_entity.type
_entity.pdbx_description
1 polymer ?
#
loop_
_entity_poly.entity_id
_entity_poly.type
_entity_poly.pdbx_seq_one_letter_code
_entity_poly.pdbx_strand_id
1 'polypeptide(L)'
;MTAQTLLNALEHCGMVEIDGLHAFEFALDEDDNLHIECIDGRAAKHWEFTPAQVAAATFDDSLQSWLIVGYFNETKAVGEHRLVCHGDVVSSSDDEDDTDENA
;
A
#
# COMPACT_ATOMS: atom_id res chain seq x y z
N MET A 1 -19.14 -3.40 3.53
CA MET A 1 -17.81 -3.00 4.01
C MET A 1 -16.77 -3.93 3.40
N THR A 2 -16.24 -3.62 2.22
CA THR A 2 -15.02 -4.27 1.73
C THR A 2 -13.90 -3.83 2.66
N ALA A 3 -13.23 -4.78 3.34
CA ALA A 3 -12.09 -4.45 4.17
C ALA A 3 -11.06 -3.72 3.30
N GLN A 4 -10.59 -2.55 3.77
CA GLN A 4 -9.52 -1.84 3.08
C GLN A 4 -8.26 -2.70 3.21
N THR A 5 -7.68 -3.09 2.08
CA THR A 5 -6.44 -3.87 2.01
C THR A 5 -5.40 -3.08 1.25
N LEU A 6 -4.12 -3.30 1.54
CA LEU A 6 -3.03 -2.64 0.81
C LEU A 6 -3.13 -2.88 -0.70
N LEU A 7 -3.49 -4.11 -1.13
CA LEU A 7 -3.68 -4.44 -2.54
C LEU A 7 -4.69 -3.51 -3.23
N ASN A 8 -5.90 -3.41 -2.68
CA ASN A 8 -6.95 -2.51 -3.17
C ASN A 8 -6.48 -1.04 -3.17
N ALA A 9 -5.75 -0.60 -2.14
CA ALA A 9 -5.17 0.74 -2.12
C ALA A 9 -4.18 0.95 -3.27
N LEU A 10 -3.35 -0.03 -3.60
CA LEU A 10 -2.39 0.02 -4.72
C LEU A 10 -3.08 0.05 -6.08
N GLU A 11 -4.21 -0.66 -6.27
CA GLU A 11 -4.97 -0.65 -7.52
C GLU A 11 -5.51 0.74 -7.87
N HIS A 12 -5.82 1.56 -6.87
CA HIS A 12 -6.27 2.94 -7.03
C HIS A 12 -5.17 3.98 -6.79
N CYS A 13 -3.94 3.52 -6.53
CA CYS A 13 -2.79 4.38 -6.25
C CYS A 13 -2.11 4.79 -7.55
N GLY A 14 -1.73 6.08 -7.64
CA GLY A 14 -0.88 6.57 -8.72
C GLY A 14 0.61 6.59 -8.35
N MET A 15 0.93 6.66 -7.05
CA MET A 15 2.30 6.77 -6.56
C MET A 15 2.42 6.22 -5.13
N VAL A 16 3.38 5.34 -4.88
CA VAL A 16 3.68 4.80 -3.55
C VAL A 16 4.89 5.50 -2.96
N GLU A 17 4.86 5.78 -1.67
CA GLU A 17 6.06 6.07 -0.89
C GLU A 17 6.36 4.94 0.08
N ILE A 18 7.62 4.59 0.27
CA ILE A 18 8.07 3.62 1.28
C ILE A 18 9.13 4.24 2.17
N ASP A 19 8.91 4.25 3.50
CA ASP A 19 9.79 4.88 4.50
C ASP A 19 10.17 6.35 4.18
N GLY A 20 9.27 7.07 3.51
CA GLY A 20 9.49 8.45 3.07
C GLY A 20 10.29 8.60 1.76
N LEU A 21 10.48 7.50 1.01
CA LEU A 21 11.05 7.51 -0.32
C LEU A 21 9.95 7.33 -1.37
N HIS A 22 9.86 8.26 -2.32
CA HIS A 22 8.96 8.11 -3.46
C HIS A 22 9.41 6.95 -4.35
N ALA A 23 8.52 5.99 -4.55
CA ALA A 23 8.66 4.98 -5.58
C ALA A 23 8.49 5.65 -6.94
N PHE A 24 9.41 5.36 -7.85
CA PHE A 24 9.25 5.78 -9.24
C PHE A 24 8.48 4.72 -10.03
N GLU A 25 8.53 3.46 -9.61
CA GLU A 25 7.81 2.34 -10.20
C GLU A 25 7.36 1.37 -9.10
N PHE A 26 6.14 0.86 -9.25
CA PHE A 26 5.64 -0.25 -8.45
C PHE A 26 4.74 -1.13 -9.33
N ALA A 27 4.79 -2.44 -9.13
CA ALA A 27 4.01 -3.40 -9.90
C ALA A 27 3.80 -4.70 -9.12
N LEU A 28 2.77 -5.44 -9.51
CA LEU A 28 2.58 -6.83 -9.11
C LEU A 28 3.14 -7.74 -10.21
N ASP A 29 3.87 -8.79 -9.83
CA ASP A 29 4.34 -9.81 -10.78
C ASP A 29 3.30 -10.91 -11.05
N GLU A 30 3.70 -11.96 -11.77
CA GLU A 30 2.83 -13.10 -12.11
C GLU A 30 2.34 -13.90 -10.89
N ASP A 31 3.04 -13.79 -9.75
CA ASP A 31 2.74 -14.46 -8.48
C ASP A 31 2.09 -13.50 -7.46
N ASP A 32 1.63 -12.32 -7.91
CA ASP A 32 1.07 -11.25 -7.08
C ASP A 32 2.06 -10.71 -6.02
N ASN A 33 3.36 -10.88 -6.22
CA ASN A 33 4.35 -10.21 -5.37
C ASN A 33 4.42 -8.73 -5.73
N LEU A 34 4.44 -7.88 -4.72
CA LEU A 34 4.58 -6.44 -4.87
C LEU A 34 6.06 -6.08 -4.96
N HIS A 35 6.42 -5.51 -6.11
CA HIS A 35 7.73 -4.92 -6.37
C HIS A 35 7.62 -3.41 -6.27
N ILE A 36 8.50 -2.79 -5.48
CA ILE A 36 8.59 -1.33 -5.35
C ILE A 36 10.03 -0.91 -5.64
N GLU A 37 10.19 0.04 -6.54
CA GLU A 37 11.48 0.63 -6.88
C GLU A 37 11.51 2.14 -6.58
N CYS A 38 12.49 2.55 -5.78
CA CYS A 38 12.76 3.94 -5.43
C CYS A 38 14.17 4.35 -5.84
N ILE A 39 14.40 5.66 -5.96
CA ILE A 39 15.75 6.22 -6.16
C ILE A 39 16.10 7.10 -4.96
N ASP A 40 17.14 6.72 -4.22
CA ASP A 40 17.75 7.52 -3.16
C ASP A 40 19.02 8.22 -3.71
N GLY A 41 18.82 9.42 -4.28
CA GLY A 41 19.87 10.17 -4.96
C GLY A 41 20.34 9.49 -6.26
N ARG A 42 21.33 8.60 -6.16
CA ARG A 42 21.86 7.83 -7.30
C ARG A 42 21.80 6.31 -7.10
N ALA A 43 21.32 5.85 -5.95
CA ALA A 43 21.15 4.44 -5.64
C ALA A 43 19.70 4.05 -5.88
N ALA A 44 19.47 3.00 -6.69
CA ALA A 44 18.16 2.38 -6.82
C ALA A 44 17.96 1.44 -5.64
N LYS A 45 16.80 1.54 -4.99
CA LYS A 45 16.38 0.69 -3.88
C LYS A 45 15.18 -0.11 -4.30
N HIS A 46 15.23 -1.41 -4.02
CA HIS A 46 14.19 -2.37 -4.38
C HIS A 46 13.65 -3.07 -3.15
N TRP A 47 12.33 -3.15 -3.08
CA TRP A 47 11.61 -3.97 -2.11
C TRP A 47 10.72 -4.96 -2.85
N GLU A 48 10.64 -6.16 -2.29
CA GLU A 48 9.76 -7.22 -2.77
C GLU A 48 8.95 -7.73 -1.57
N PHE A 49 7.63 -7.77 -1.73
CA PHE A 49 6.71 -8.26 -0.72
C PHE A 49 5.85 -9.37 -1.31
N THR A 50 5.82 -10.52 -0.63
CA THR A 50 4.94 -11.62 -1.01
C THR A 50 3.47 -11.23 -0.81
N PRO A 51 2.53 -11.86 -1.53
CA PRO A 51 1.09 -11.59 -1.35
C PRO A 51 0.64 -11.83 0.09
N ALA A 52 1.26 -12.77 0.81
CA ALA A 52 0.99 -12.99 2.24
C ALA A 52 1.41 -11.79 3.12
N GLN A 53 2.53 -11.13 2.79
CA GLN A 53 2.97 -9.92 3.49
C GLN A 53 2.09 -8.72 3.16
N VAL A 54 1.71 -8.56 1.88
CA VAL A 54 0.78 -7.52 1.44
C VAL A 54 -0.59 -7.67 2.12
N ALA A 55 -1.10 -8.89 2.24
CA ALA A 55 -2.35 -9.18 2.93
C ALA A 55 -2.25 -9.02 4.46
N ALA A 56 -1.06 -9.21 5.04
CA ALA A 56 -0.80 -8.97 6.46
C ALA A 56 -0.55 -7.50 6.80
N ALA A 57 -0.46 -6.62 5.79
CA ALA A 57 -0.25 -5.20 6.01
C ALA A 57 -1.42 -4.58 6.78
N THR A 58 -1.11 -3.73 7.76
CA THR A 58 -2.11 -3.09 8.61
C THR A 58 -2.23 -1.62 8.25
N PHE A 59 -3.45 -1.15 8.04
CA PHE A 59 -3.72 0.27 7.83
C PHE A 59 -3.66 1.05 9.14
N ASP A 60 -2.89 2.13 9.13
CA ASP A 60 -2.75 3.11 10.20
C ASP A 60 -3.52 4.37 9.80
N ASP A 61 -4.73 4.49 10.35
CA ASP A 61 -5.65 5.60 10.06
C ASP A 61 -5.09 6.96 10.52
N SER A 62 -4.29 6.98 11.60
CA SER A 62 -3.71 8.23 12.13
C SER A 62 -2.69 8.84 11.17
N LEU A 63 -1.99 7.99 10.41
CA LEU A 63 -0.95 8.39 9.48
C LEU A 63 -1.36 8.19 8.01
N GLN A 64 -2.58 7.71 7.76
CA GLN A 64 -3.11 7.35 6.43
C GLN A 64 -2.08 6.51 5.63
N SER A 65 -1.54 5.48 6.27
CA SER A 65 -0.41 4.70 5.75
C SER A 65 -0.54 3.22 6.11
N TRP A 66 0.23 2.38 5.46
CA TRP A 66 0.24 0.93 5.64
C TRP A 66 1.54 0.49 6.29
N LEU A 67 1.43 -0.30 7.35
CA LEU A 67 2.56 -0.99 7.96
C LEU A 67 2.68 -2.39 7.36
N ILE A 68 3.83 -2.69 6.76
CA ILE A 68 4.15 -4.00 6.19
C ILE A 68 5.50 -4.48 6.69
N VAL A 69 5.66 -5.79 6.86
CA VAL A 69 6.95 -6.41 7.20
C VAL A 69 7.46 -7.17 5.99
N GLY A 70 8.60 -6.76 5.46
CA GLY A 70 9.12 -7.24 4.18
C GLY A 70 10.62 -7.40 4.13
N TYR A 71 11.07 -7.97 3.03
CA TYR A 71 12.48 -8.18 2.76
C TYR A 71 13.03 -7.00 1.97
N PHE A 72 14.00 -6.30 2.54
CA PHE A 72 14.72 -5.24 1.84
C PHE A 72 15.87 -5.86 1.04
N ASN A 73 15.83 -5.74 -0.29
CA ASN A 73 16.75 -6.45 -1.19
C ASN A 73 18.21 -6.01 -0.96
N GLU A 74 18.42 -4.72 -0.71
CA GLU A 74 19.76 -4.13 -0.60
C GLU A 74 20.50 -4.59 0.67
N THR A 75 19.83 -4.63 1.82
CA THR A 75 20.43 -5.09 3.09
C THR A 75 20.21 -6.58 3.35
N LYS A 76 19.42 -7.25 2.52
CA LYS A 76 18.98 -8.64 2.70
C LYS A 76 18.39 -8.92 4.09
N ALA A 77 17.67 -7.95 4.62
CA ALA A 77 17.13 -7.99 5.98
C ALA A 77 15.60 -7.86 5.94
N VAL A 78 14.94 -8.53 6.88
CA VAL A 78 13.50 -8.35 7.09
C VAL A 78 13.31 -7.18 8.04
N GLY A 79 12.49 -6.21 7.64
CA GLY A 79 12.19 -5.00 8.40
C GLY A 79 10.72 -4.61 8.29
N GLU A 80 10.27 -3.79 9.24
CA GLU A 80 9.00 -3.07 9.11
C GLU A 80 9.22 -1.86 8.22
N HIS A 81 8.30 -1.65 7.28
CA HIS A 81 8.29 -0.56 6.34
C HIS A 81 6.93 0.13 6.37
N ARG A 82 6.92 1.44 6.16
CA ARG A 82 5.69 2.23 6.06
C ARG A 82 5.44 2.62 4.62
N LEU A 83 4.30 2.20 4.07
CA LEU A 83 3.87 2.56 2.72
C LEU A 83 2.80 3.65 2.79
N VAL A 84 2.93 4.69 1.97
CA VAL A 84 1.89 5.70 1.76
C VAL A 84 1.44 5.60 0.31
N CYS A 85 0.16 5.30 0.11
CA CYS A 85 -0.43 5.24 -1.22
C CYS A 85 -1.00 6.62 -1.58
N HIS A 86 -0.36 7.32 -2.52
CA HIS A 86 -0.88 8.57 -3.08
C HIS A 86 -1.75 8.24 -4.29
N GLY A 87 -3.05 8.29 -4.08
CA GLY A 87 -4.07 8.13 -5.11
C GLY A 87 -5.30 8.90 -4.70
N ASP A 88 -6.35 8.81 -5.52
CA ASP A 88 -7.67 9.22 -5.07
C ASP A 88 -8.01 8.29 -3.90
N VAL A 89 -7.87 8.82 -2.68
CA VAL A 89 -8.39 8.17 -1.48
C VAL A 89 -9.85 7.98 -1.82
N VAL A 90 -10.25 6.73 -2.07
CA VAL A 90 -11.66 6.36 -2.02
C VAL A 90 -12.05 6.62 -0.57
N SER A 91 -12.42 7.87 -0.30
CA SER A 91 -13.28 8.22 0.81
C SER A 91 -14.39 7.20 0.68
N SER A 92 -14.39 6.22 1.57
CA SER A 92 -15.55 5.37 1.73
C SER A 92 -16.64 6.36 2.10
N SER A 93 -17.37 6.84 1.09
CA SER A 93 -18.65 7.48 1.27
C SER A 93 -19.49 6.39 1.89
N ASP A 94 -19.43 6.35 3.21
CA ASP A 94 -20.54 5.98 4.06
C ASP A 94 -21.68 6.91 3.64
N ASP A 95 -22.40 6.51 2.60
CA ASP A 95 -23.73 7.04 2.34
C ASP A 95 -24.62 6.23 3.29
N GLU A 96 -24.85 6.82 4.47
CA GLU A 96 -25.72 6.29 5.49
C GLU A 96 -27.11 5.96 4.89
N ASP A 97 -27.68 4.91 5.46
CA ASP A 97 -29.06 4.47 5.34
C ASP A 97 -30.05 5.63 5.56
N ASP A 98 -30.79 6.04 4.52
CA ASP A 98 -32.09 6.66 4.69
C ASP A 98 -33.19 5.62 4.43
N THR A 99 -33.60 5.06 5.56
CA THR A 99 -34.76 4.22 5.84
C THR A 99 -36.03 4.54 5.02
N ASP A 100 -36.76 3.46 4.71
CA ASP A 100 -38.16 3.40 4.26
C ASP A 100 -39.07 4.53 4.81
N GLU A 101 -39.77 5.24 3.93
CA GLU A 101 -41.06 5.80 4.32
C GLU A 101 -42.10 5.63 3.21
N ASN A 102 -42.85 4.54 3.32
CA ASN A 102 -44.17 4.36 2.73
C ASN A 102 -45.11 5.51 3.20
N ALA A 103 -45.61 6.34 2.27
CA ALA A 103 -46.83 7.14 2.45
C ALA A 103 -47.49 7.49 1.11
#